data_AF-A0A0S8C4N5-F1
#
_entry.id   AF-A0A0S8C4N5-F1
#
_cell.length_a   1.000
_cell.length_b   1.000
_cell.length_c   1.000
_cell.angle_alpha   90.00
_cell.angle_beta   90.00
_cell.angle_gamma   90.00
#
_symmetry.space_group_name_H-M   'P 1'
#
loop_
_entity.id
_entity.type
_entity.pdbx_description
1 polymer ?
#
loop_
_entity_poly.entity_id
_entity_poly.type
_entity_poly.pdbx_seq_one_letter_code
_entity_poly.pdbx_strand_id
1 'polypeptide(L)'
;MAVYPTVAATIADALGCDVEDVKLDVSLIEGLDAESIDFLDLVFRLERAFKVKIPRGKIVEDARGDLPEADFEQKGIVSDAGMARLRTFLSEVPAERIKSPLKVVDVPRLFTAETFCKLVVRSQKAAA
;
A
#
# COMPACT_ATOMS: atom_id res chain seq x y z
N MET A 1 -10.27 8.91 9.86
CA MET A 1 -8.88 8.70 10.35
C MET A 1 -8.17 10.05 10.39
N ALA A 2 -7.46 10.40 11.48
CA ALA A 2 -6.81 11.72 11.61
C ALA A 2 -5.74 11.99 10.54
N VAL A 3 -5.12 10.93 10.00
CA VAL A 3 -4.07 11.03 8.96
C VAL A 3 -4.60 11.21 7.54
N TYR A 4 -5.87 10.87 7.28
CA TYR A 4 -6.41 10.80 5.92
C TYR A 4 -6.33 12.12 5.15
N PRO A 5 -6.70 13.30 5.70
CA PRO A 5 -6.63 14.55 4.95
C PRO A 5 -5.22 14.86 4.43
N THR A 6 -4.20 14.63 5.26
CA THR A 6 -2.80 14.82 4.87
C THR A 6 -2.35 13.76 3.87
N VAL A 7 -2.75 12.50 4.04
CA VAL A 7 -2.43 11.43 3.08
C VAL A 7 -3.07 11.72 1.72
N ALA A 8 -4.34 12.10 1.69
CA ALA A 8 -5.07 12.42 0.46
C ALA A 8 -4.44 13.60 -0.27
N ALA A 9 -4.11 14.69 0.44
CA ALA A 9 -3.39 15.82 -0.15
C ALA A 9 -2.01 15.41 -0.68
N THR A 10 -1.30 14.53 0.02
CA THR A 10 0.02 14.05 -0.42
C THR A 10 -0.07 13.18 -1.67
N ILE A 11 -1.11 12.33 -1.76
CA ILE A 11 -1.41 11.53 -2.95
C ILE A 11 -1.74 12.45 -4.12
N ALA A 12 -2.65 13.41 -3.93
CA ALA A 12 -3.02 14.39 -4.95
C ALA A 12 -1.78 15.14 -5.48
N ASP A 13 -0.93 15.62 -4.59
CA ASP A 13 0.31 16.33 -4.95
C ASP A 13 1.34 15.44 -5.67
N ALA A 14 1.39 14.15 -5.34
CA ALA A 14 2.33 13.20 -5.95
C ALA A 14 1.86 12.76 -7.33
N LEU A 15 0.56 12.52 -7.51
CA LEU A 15 -0.04 12.02 -8.75
C LEU A 15 -0.49 13.17 -9.67
N GLY A 16 -0.51 14.41 -9.20
CA GLY A 16 -0.97 15.56 -9.96
C GLY A 16 -2.48 15.54 -10.24
N CYS A 17 -3.28 14.97 -9.33
CA CYS A 17 -4.73 14.89 -9.43
C CYS A 17 -5.42 15.75 -8.36
N ASP A 18 -6.75 15.90 -8.44
CA ASP A 18 -7.51 16.64 -7.44
C ASP A 18 -7.68 15.82 -6.16
N VAL A 19 -7.56 16.47 -5.00
CA VAL A 19 -7.73 15.81 -3.70
C VAL A 19 -9.13 15.19 -3.51
N GLU A 20 -10.12 15.72 -4.23
CA GLU A 20 -11.50 15.21 -4.22
C GLU A 20 -11.63 13.86 -4.94
N ASP A 21 -10.72 13.53 -5.86
CA ASP A 21 -10.65 12.23 -6.54
C ASP A 21 -10.03 11.15 -5.64
N VAL A 22 -9.26 11.56 -4.62
CA VAL A 22 -8.57 10.64 -3.70
C VAL A 22 -9.49 10.09 -2.63
N LYS A 23 -10.33 9.12 -3.00
CA LYS A 23 -11.21 8.39 -2.07
C LYS A 23 -10.44 7.30 -1.32
N LEU A 24 -10.92 6.91 -0.14
CA LEU A 24 -10.25 5.88 0.68
C LEU A 24 -10.10 4.54 -0.04
N ASP A 25 -11.11 4.15 -0.81
CA ASP A 25 -11.22 2.90 -1.54
C ASP A 25 -10.69 2.95 -2.98
N VAL A 26 -10.31 4.14 -3.47
CA VAL A 26 -9.81 4.29 -4.84
C VAL A 26 -8.46 3.61 -4.97
N SER A 27 -8.31 2.82 -6.02
CA SER A 27 -7.04 2.23 -6.40
C SER A 27 -6.10 3.31 -6.91
N LEU A 28 -4.88 3.39 -6.37
CA LEU A 28 -3.91 4.38 -6.85
C LEU A 28 -3.52 4.13 -8.31
N ILE A 29 -3.21 2.88 -8.67
CA ILE A 29 -2.85 2.52 -10.04
C ILE A 29 -4.09 2.51 -10.94
N GLU A 30 -5.07 1.66 -10.68
CA GLU A 30 -6.22 1.48 -11.58
C GLU A 30 -7.20 2.67 -11.59
N GLY A 31 -7.24 3.48 -10.53
CA GLY A 31 -8.22 4.55 -10.36
C GLY A 31 -7.64 5.96 -10.49
N LEU A 32 -6.35 6.15 -10.18
CA LEU A 32 -5.67 7.44 -10.26
C LEU A 32 -4.44 7.41 -11.21
N ASP A 33 -4.29 6.34 -11.97
CA ASP A 33 -3.21 6.13 -12.97
C ASP A 33 -1.78 6.27 -12.40
N ALA A 34 -1.61 5.92 -11.13
CA ALA A 34 -0.31 6.03 -10.45
C ALA A 34 0.75 5.11 -11.08
N GLU A 35 1.90 5.69 -11.43
CA GLU A 35 3.07 4.99 -11.90
C GLU A 35 3.96 4.50 -10.75
N SER A 36 4.86 3.57 -11.05
CA SER A 36 5.82 3.04 -10.06
C SER A 36 6.73 4.13 -9.46
N ILE A 37 6.96 5.23 -10.17
CA ILE A 37 7.75 6.37 -9.70
C ILE A 37 6.97 7.23 -8.70
N ASP A 38 5.66 7.37 -8.89
CA ASP A 38 4.78 8.15 -8.01
C ASP A 38 4.71 7.55 -6.62
N PHE A 39 4.76 6.22 -6.50
CA PHE A 39 4.85 5.56 -5.20
C PHE A 39 6.09 5.98 -4.40
N LEU A 40 7.21 6.26 -5.09
CA LEU A 40 8.44 6.69 -4.42
C LEU A 40 8.34 8.11 -3.92
N ASP A 41 7.79 8.99 -4.76
CA ASP A 41 7.55 10.38 -4.37
C ASP A 41 6.53 10.45 -3.23
N LEU A 42 5.43 9.70 -3.35
CA LEU A 42 4.39 9.56 -2.32
C LEU A 42 4.98 9.10 -0.98
N VAL A 43 5.73 7.99 -0.96
CA VAL A 43 6.34 7.48 0.27
C VAL A 43 7.28 8.52 0.89
N PHE A 44 8.14 9.15 0.07
CA PHE A 44 9.08 10.16 0.55
C PHE A 44 8.36 11.39 1.14
N ARG A 45 7.28 11.86 0.50
CA ARG A 45 6.46 12.96 1.01
C ARG A 45 5.76 12.58 2.30
N LEU A 46 5.21 11.37 2.41
CA LEU A 46 4.58 10.87 3.63
C LEU A 46 5.58 10.76 4.78
N GLU A 47 6.79 10.23 4.53
CA GLU A 47 7.88 10.21 5.51
C GLU A 47 8.18 11.61 6.05
N ARG A 48 8.29 12.60 5.17
CA ARG A 48 8.56 13.99 5.54
C ARG A 48 7.39 14.65 6.28
N ALA A 49 6.16 14.43 5.83
CA ALA A 49 4.96 15.02 6.40
C ALA A 49 4.68 14.49 7.82
N PHE A 50 4.88 13.19 8.04
CA PHE A 50 4.60 12.53 9.32
C PHE A 50 5.83 12.28 10.18
N LYS A 51 7.03 12.64 9.69
CA LYS A 51 8.33 12.41 10.33
C LYS A 51 8.55 10.94 10.71
N VAL A 52 8.12 10.03 9.83
CA VAL A 52 8.28 8.58 9.98
C VAL A 52 9.25 8.04 8.94
N LYS A 53 9.74 6.82 9.15
CA LYS A 53 10.46 6.06 8.12
C LYS A 53 9.59 4.94 7.57
N ILE A 54 9.45 4.89 6.27
CA ILE A 54 8.73 3.90 5.47
C ILE A 54 9.73 3.37 4.43
N PRO A 55 10.55 2.36 4.79
CA PRO A 55 11.47 1.72 3.86
C PRO A 55 10.74 1.21 2.62
N ARG A 56 11.38 1.39 1.47
CA ARG A 56 10.91 0.82 0.21
C ARG A 56 10.88 -0.71 0.32
N GLY A 57 9.76 -1.33 -0.04
CA GLY A 57 9.54 -2.77 0.13
C GLY A 57 8.91 -3.17 1.47
N LYS A 58 8.89 -2.27 2.47
CA LYS A 58 8.32 -2.57 3.79
C LYS A 58 6.84 -2.91 3.74
N ILE A 59 6.07 -2.36 2.79
CA ILE A 59 4.65 -2.72 2.64
C ILE A 59 4.49 -4.21 2.33
N VAL A 60 5.33 -4.75 1.45
CA VAL A 60 5.30 -6.18 1.08
C VAL A 60 5.86 -7.03 2.21
N GLU A 61 6.92 -6.57 2.88
CA GLU A 61 7.49 -7.26 4.06
C GLU A 61 6.50 -7.31 5.23
N ASP A 62 5.87 -6.19 5.57
CA ASP A 62 4.86 -6.12 6.63
C ASP A 62 3.62 -6.93 6.25
N ALA A 63 3.27 -6.98 4.96
CA ALA A 63 2.19 -7.84 4.47
C ALA A 63 2.55 -9.32 4.58
N ARG A 64 3.80 -9.70 4.30
CA ARG A 64 4.32 -11.06 4.49
C ARG A 64 4.35 -11.45 5.97
N GLY A 65 4.74 -10.52 6.85
CA GLY A 65 4.91 -10.75 8.28
C GLY A 65 5.98 -11.82 8.54
N ASP A 66 5.67 -12.78 9.41
CA ASP A 66 6.58 -13.87 9.79
C ASP A 66 6.67 -14.99 8.74
N LEU A 67 5.92 -14.90 7.65
CA LEU A 67 5.92 -15.94 6.62
C LEU A 67 7.27 -15.94 5.87
N PRO A 68 7.95 -17.08 5.68
CA PRO A 68 9.13 -17.16 4.83
C PRO A 68 8.82 -16.72 3.40
N GLU A 69 9.80 -16.14 2.70
CA GLU A 69 9.62 -15.69 1.32
C GLU A 69 9.20 -16.83 0.38
N ALA A 70 9.80 -18.01 0.54
CA ALA A 70 9.47 -19.21 -0.22
C ALA A 70 8.03 -19.70 0.02
N ASP A 71 7.46 -19.38 1.17
CA ASP A 71 6.07 -19.68 1.50
C ASP A 71 5.13 -18.55 1.09
N PHE A 72 5.63 -17.32 0.92
CA PHE A 72 4.85 -16.17 0.46
C PHE A 72 4.68 -16.17 -1.05
N GLU A 73 5.74 -16.49 -1.78
CA GLU A 73 5.75 -16.53 -3.23
C GLU A 73 6.47 -17.76 -3.79
N GLN A 74 6.01 -18.23 -4.93
CA GLN A 74 6.63 -19.29 -5.71
C GLN A 74 6.78 -18.80 -7.15
N LYS A 75 8.03 -18.64 -7.61
CA LYS A 75 8.36 -18.17 -8.97
C LYS A 75 7.71 -16.82 -9.32
N GLY A 76 7.65 -15.89 -8.36
CA GLY A 76 7.04 -14.57 -8.52
C GLY A 76 5.50 -14.54 -8.48
N ILE A 77 4.85 -15.66 -8.17
CA ILE A 77 3.40 -15.76 -7.94
C ILE A 77 3.16 -15.90 -6.44
N VAL A 78 2.26 -15.10 -5.88
CA VAL A 78 1.87 -15.18 -4.48
C VAL A 78 1.18 -16.52 -4.23
N SER A 79 1.64 -17.26 -3.22
CA SER A 79 1.07 -18.54 -2.81
C SER A 79 -0.27 -18.34 -2.08
N ASP A 80 -1.00 -19.43 -1.81
CA ASP A 80 -2.25 -19.35 -1.02
C ASP A 80 -2.01 -18.77 0.39
N ALA A 81 -0.86 -19.08 1.01
CA ALA A 81 -0.47 -18.53 2.30
C ALA A 81 -0.17 -17.03 2.19
N GLY A 82 0.55 -16.61 1.15
CA GLY A 82 0.79 -15.19 0.86
C GLY A 82 -0.50 -14.42 0.58
N MET A 83 -1.46 -15.05 -0.10
CA MET A 83 -2.78 -14.46 -0.37
C MET A 83 -3.59 -14.26 0.91
N ALA A 84 -3.57 -15.22 1.84
CA ALA A 84 -4.20 -15.07 3.15
C ALA A 84 -3.57 -13.93 3.96
N ARG A 85 -2.25 -13.79 3.88
CA ARG A 85 -1.50 -12.69 4.50
C ARG A 85 -1.85 -11.33 3.88
N LEU A 86 -1.87 -11.22 2.55
CA LEU A 86 -2.29 -10.01 1.83
C LEU A 86 -3.72 -9.61 2.20
N ARG A 87 -4.68 -10.55 2.24
CA ARG A 87 -6.07 -10.28 2.66
C ARG A 87 -6.18 -9.77 4.08
N THR A 88 -5.32 -10.26 4.98
CA THR A 88 -5.27 -9.80 6.37
C THR A 88 -4.66 -8.40 6.46
N PHE A 89 -3.57 -8.17 5.72
CA PHE A 89 -2.85 -6.90 5.75
C PHE A 89 -3.60 -5.77 5.07
N LEU A 90 -4.13 -6.04 3.87
CA LEU A 90 -4.97 -5.18 3.02
C LEU A 90 -6.45 -5.43 3.31
N SER A 91 -6.83 -5.41 4.59
CA SER A 91 -8.22 -5.60 5.05
C SER A 91 -9.25 -4.65 4.41
N GLU A 92 -8.80 -3.51 3.88
CA GLU A 92 -9.59 -2.54 3.13
C GLU A 92 -9.90 -2.97 1.70
N VAL A 93 -9.06 -3.82 1.12
CA VAL A 93 -9.21 -4.27 -0.26
C VAL A 93 -10.18 -5.45 -0.25
N PRO A 94 -11.28 -5.39 -1.02
CA PRO A 94 -12.21 -6.50 -1.13
C PRO A 94 -11.48 -7.78 -1.53
N ALA A 95 -11.81 -8.90 -0.86
CA ALA A 95 -11.20 -10.19 -1.15
C ALA A 95 -11.37 -10.61 -2.62
N GLU A 96 -12.39 -10.07 -3.30
CA GLU A 96 -12.64 -10.25 -4.73
C GLU A 96 -11.59 -9.62 -5.65
N ARG A 97 -10.84 -8.62 -5.18
CA ARG A 97 -9.68 -8.04 -5.88
C ARG A 97 -8.40 -8.84 -5.61
N ILE A 98 -8.34 -9.57 -4.50
CA ILE A 98 -7.19 -10.40 -4.10
C ILE A 98 -7.44 -11.86 -4.55
N LYS A 99 -7.26 -12.10 -5.87
CA LYS A 99 -7.48 -13.40 -6.54
C LYS A 99 -6.18 -14.03 -7.04
N SER A 100 -6.12 -15.35 -6.99
CA SER A 100 -5.01 -16.15 -7.55
C SER A 100 -5.28 -16.48 -9.02
N PRO A 101 -4.26 -16.51 -9.91
CA PRO A 101 -2.85 -16.20 -9.63
C PRO A 101 -2.59 -14.69 -9.55
N LEU A 102 -1.97 -14.23 -8.47
CA LEU A 102 -1.50 -12.86 -8.29
C LEU A 102 0.02 -12.84 -8.37
N LYS A 103 0.60 -12.01 -9.24
CA LYS A 103 2.05 -11.84 -9.25
C LYS A 103 2.45 -10.87 -8.16
N VAL A 104 3.63 -11.07 -7.58
CA VAL A 104 4.15 -10.20 -6.50
C VAL A 104 4.34 -8.77 -7.02
N VAL A 105 4.73 -8.62 -8.29
CA VAL A 105 4.86 -7.32 -8.96
C VAL A 105 3.53 -6.59 -9.15
N ASP A 106 2.41 -7.31 -9.10
CA ASP A 106 1.06 -6.75 -9.25
C ASP A 106 0.43 -6.40 -7.90
N VAL A 107 1.05 -6.76 -6.76
CA VAL A 107 0.55 -6.42 -5.41
C VAL A 107 0.32 -4.92 -5.22
N PRO A 108 1.20 -4.00 -5.68
CA PRO A 108 0.95 -2.57 -5.57
C PRO A 108 -0.31 -2.07 -6.27
N ARG A 109 -0.85 -2.82 -7.25
CA ARG A 109 -2.12 -2.48 -7.91
C ARG A 109 -3.31 -2.56 -6.97
N LEU A 110 -3.18 -3.27 -5.86
CA LEU A 110 -4.21 -3.36 -4.82
C LEU A 110 -4.19 -2.16 -3.88
N PHE A 111 -3.14 -1.33 -3.88
CA PHE A 111 -3.00 -0.27 -2.90
C PHE A 111 -3.98 0.87 -3.14
N THR A 112 -4.60 1.29 -2.05
CA THR A 112 -5.57 2.39 -2.01
C THR A 112 -5.08 3.51 -1.10
N ALA A 113 -5.76 4.65 -1.11
CA ALA A 113 -5.45 5.72 -0.15
C ALA A 113 -5.55 5.24 1.31
N GLU A 114 -6.49 4.34 1.62
CA GLU A 114 -6.61 3.74 2.95
C GLU A 114 -5.38 2.88 3.31
N THR A 115 -4.80 2.15 2.35
CA THR A 115 -3.56 1.39 2.56
C THR A 115 -2.44 2.28 3.08
N PHE A 116 -2.24 3.46 2.48
CA PHE A 116 -1.23 4.43 2.92
C PHE A 116 -1.59 5.07 4.27
N CYS A 117 -2.86 5.32 4.54
CA CYS A 117 -3.30 5.79 5.85
C CYS A 117 -2.94 4.77 6.95
N LYS A 118 -3.22 3.49 6.74
CA LYS A 118 -2.87 2.41 7.69
C LYS A 118 -1.35 2.28 7.84
N LEU A 119 -0.62 2.39 6.74
CA LEU A 119 0.85 2.33 6.74
C LEU A 119 1.45 3.45 7.60
N VAL A 120 1.02 4.71 7.41
CA VAL A 120 1.49 5.85 8.21
C VAL A 120 1.18 5.64 9.69
N VAL A 121 -0.03 5.20 10.04
CA VAL A 121 -0.41 4.94 11.44
C VAL A 121 0.46 3.83 12.06
N ARG A 122 0.75 2.76 11.32
CA ARG A 122 1.65 1.69 11.76
C ARG A 122 3.07 2.20 11.96
N SER A 123 3.60 2.99 11.02
CA SER A 123 4.94 3.58 11.12
C SER A 123 5.07 4.57 12.27
N GLN A 124 4.04 5.37 12.54
CA GLN A 124 4.02 6.26 13.72
C GLN A 124 4.06 5.47 15.03
N LYS A 125 3.33 4.35 15.11
CA LYS A 125 3.36 3.47 16.29
C LYS A 125 4.71 2.77 16.48
N ALA A 126 5.37 2.40 15.39
CA ALA A 126 6.69 1.76 15.45
C ALA A 126 7.83 2.75 15.77
N ALA A 127 7.60 4.05 15.58
CA ALA A 127 8.55 5.11 15.88
C ALA A 127 8.35 5.75 17.27
N ALA A 128 7.27 5.39 17.98
CA ALA A 128 6.96 5.79 19.35
C ALA A 128 7.55 4.81 20.36
#